data_AF-A0A929DZR9-F1
#
_entry.id   AF-A0A929DZR9-F1
#
_cell.length_a   1.000
_cell.length_b   1.000
_cell.length_c   1.000
_cell.angle_alpha   90.00
_cell.angle_beta   90.00
_cell.angle_gamma   90.00
#
_symmetry.space_group_name_H-M   'P 1'
#
loop_
_entity.id
_entity.type
_entity.pdbx_description
1 polymer ?
#
loop_
_entity_poly.entity_id
_entity_poly.type
_entity_poly.pdbx_seq_one_letter_code
_entity_poly.pdbx_strand_id
1 'polypeptide(L)'
;MEIKYTLEILAKDIQDIGKLVENLHNSPDGSSLELDLALSKLRNVYDVLNEIRTDISIQARPQPVHEAPVRDEEPEKPLPQAQVDTEPEAVAELIEEKNSGTVAEKFAVKSSINENMAGTRDQEEESKLIGPPIDNIGRNIGINDRFLIIRELFDGDSDGFGKLIRDLDSAGSIHDANERLSTQFEDSPNHEGVDILSILVKRRFSQI
;
A
#
# COMPACT_ATOMS: atom_id res chain seq x y z
N MET A 1 18.29 -4.38 -0.83
CA MET A 1 18.82 -4.80 -2.15
C MET A 1 19.08 -3.54 -2.95
N GLU A 2 20.19 -3.46 -3.70
CA GLU A 2 20.46 -2.28 -4.54
C GLU A 2 19.45 -2.22 -5.69
N ILE A 3 18.71 -1.12 -5.80
CA ILE A 3 17.64 -0.89 -6.80
C ILE A 3 18.13 -1.21 -8.24
N LYS A 4 19.41 -0.95 -8.54
CA LYS A 4 20.03 -1.26 -9.83
C LYS A 4 19.94 -2.74 -10.19
N TYR A 5 20.26 -3.62 -9.24
CA TYR A 5 20.23 -5.07 -9.45
C TYR A 5 18.79 -5.57 -9.66
N THR A 6 17.82 -5.01 -8.94
CA THR A 6 16.40 -5.31 -9.11
C THR A 6 15.89 -4.91 -10.50
N LEU A 7 16.34 -3.76 -11.02
CA LEU A 7 15.99 -3.30 -12.37
C LEU A 7 16.59 -4.18 -13.47
N GLU A 8 17.81 -4.70 -13.28
CA GLU A 8 18.42 -5.65 -14.22
C GLU A 8 17.67 -6.99 -14.26
N ILE A 9 17.23 -7.49 -13.10
CA ILE A 9 16.38 -8.70 -13.02
C ILE A 9 15.06 -8.48 -13.74
N LEU A 10 14.40 -7.34 -13.50
CA LEU A 10 13.14 -6.99 -14.15
C LEU A 10 13.29 -6.91 -15.68
N ALA A 11 14.35 -6.28 -16.18
CA ALA A 11 14.61 -6.19 -17.61
C ALA A 11 14.74 -7.59 -18.24
N LYS A 12 15.42 -8.51 -17.56
CA LYS A 12 15.57 -9.89 -18.02
C LYS A 12 14.25 -10.65 -18.00
N ASP A 13 13.46 -10.52 -16.95
CA ASP A 13 12.15 -11.17 -16.87
C ASP A 13 11.18 -10.67 -17.96
N ILE A 14 11.20 -9.38 -18.28
CA ILE A 14 10.41 -8.81 -19.39
C ILE A 14 10.85 -9.39 -20.74
N GLN A 15 12.17 -9.54 -20.96
CA GLN A 15 12.67 -10.18 -22.19
C GLN A 15 12.25 -11.64 -22.29
N ASP A 16 12.25 -12.38 -21.19
CA ASP A 16 11.83 -13.78 -21.18
C ASP A 16 10.32 -13.93 -21.38
N ILE A 17 9.50 -13.02 -20.87
CA ILE A 17 8.06 -12.94 -21.20
C ILE A 17 7.87 -12.70 -22.70
N GLY A 18 8.65 -11.80 -23.30
CA GLY A 18 8.60 -11.53 -24.75
C GLY A 18 8.83 -12.79 -25.58
N LYS A 19 9.83 -13.61 -25.21
CA LYS A 19 10.11 -14.90 -25.87
C LYS A 19 8.98 -15.91 -25.67
N LEU A 20 8.37 -15.96 -24.49
CA LEU A 20 7.23 -16.84 -24.22
C LEU A 20 6.05 -16.48 -25.12
N VAL A 21 5.76 -15.19 -25.30
CA VAL A 21 4.69 -14.71 -26.20
C VAL A 21 5.00 -15.00 -27.67
N GLU A 22 6.26 -14.87 -28.08
CA GLU A 22 6.68 -15.24 -29.44
C GLU A 22 6.51 -16.76 -29.69
N ASN A 23 6.82 -17.60 -28.70
CA ASN A 23 6.61 -19.05 -28.80
C ASN A 23 5.12 -19.42 -28.85
N LEU A 24 4.28 -18.74 -28.07
CA LEU A 24 2.82 -18.88 -28.10
C LEU A 24 2.24 -18.58 -29.49
N HIS A 25 2.75 -17.55 -30.17
CA HIS A 25 2.34 -17.22 -31.54
C HIS A 25 2.73 -18.31 -32.55
N ASN A 26 3.84 -19.02 -32.31
CA ASN A 26 4.41 -19.99 -33.23
C ASN A 26 3.90 -21.44 -33.03
N SER A 27 3.23 -21.76 -31.91
CA SER A 27 2.72 -23.11 -31.62
C SER A 27 1.32 -23.11 -30.96
N PRO A 28 0.23 -22.99 -31.73
CA PRO A 28 -1.13 -22.84 -31.18
C PRO A 28 -1.70 -24.05 -30.39
N ASP A 29 -1.11 -25.25 -30.46
CA ASP A 29 -1.66 -26.48 -29.85
C ASP A 29 -0.95 -26.97 -28.56
N GLY A 30 0.02 -26.22 -28.01
CA GLY A 30 0.78 -26.61 -26.79
C GLY A 30 0.86 -25.55 -25.70
N SER A 31 0.14 -24.45 -25.90
CA SER A 31 0.41 -23.14 -25.29
C SER A 31 -0.17 -22.89 -23.90
N SER A 32 -0.95 -23.79 -23.32
CA SER A 32 -1.57 -23.53 -22.00
C SER A 32 -0.51 -23.33 -20.91
N LEU A 33 0.52 -24.18 -20.90
CA LEU A 33 1.62 -24.08 -19.94
C LEU A 33 2.47 -22.83 -20.15
N GLU A 34 2.75 -22.47 -21.40
CA GLU A 34 3.51 -21.27 -21.75
C GLU A 34 2.74 -19.99 -21.41
N LEU A 35 1.41 -20.01 -21.57
CA LEU A 35 0.51 -18.94 -21.20
C LEU A 35 0.46 -18.78 -19.68
N ASP A 36 0.30 -19.88 -18.95
CA ASP A 36 0.32 -19.87 -17.48
C ASP A 36 1.67 -19.36 -16.95
N LEU A 37 2.77 -19.75 -17.59
CA LEU A 37 4.11 -19.30 -17.24
C LEU A 37 4.30 -17.80 -17.54
N ALA A 38 3.80 -17.31 -18.68
CA ALA A 38 3.85 -15.91 -19.04
C ALA A 38 3.03 -15.04 -18.06
N LEU A 39 1.82 -15.48 -17.71
CA LEU A 39 0.95 -14.82 -16.74
C LEU A 39 1.59 -14.77 -15.34
N SER A 40 2.19 -15.87 -14.90
CA SER A 40 2.91 -15.93 -13.61
C SER A 40 4.09 -14.95 -13.57
N LYS A 41 4.92 -14.91 -14.62
CA LYS A 41 6.04 -13.97 -14.72
C LYS A 41 5.58 -12.52 -14.76
N LEU A 42 4.47 -12.23 -15.45
CA LEU A 42 3.91 -10.88 -15.52
C LEU A 42 3.44 -10.38 -14.14
N ARG A 43 2.84 -11.26 -13.34
CA ARG A 43 2.47 -10.96 -11.95
C ARG A 43 3.71 -10.63 -11.10
N ASN A 44 4.77 -11.43 -11.20
CA ASN A 44 6.00 -11.18 -10.45
C ASN A 44 6.63 -9.83 -10.83
N VAL A 45 6.67 -9.49 -12.13
CA VAL A 45 7.16 -8.18 -12.61
C VAL A 45 6.34 -7.05 -12.01
N TYR A 46 5.01 -7.20 -11.99
CA TYR A 46 4.12 -6.22 -11.40
C TYR A 46 4.38 -6.02 -9.89
N ASP A 47 4.53 -7.10 -9.13
CA ASP A 47 4.77 -7.05 -7.69
C ASP A 47 6.08 -6.31 -7.36
N VAL A 48 7.17 -6.67 -8.05
CA VAL A 48 8.48 -6.04 -7.87
C VAL A 48 8.46 -4.55 -8.26
N LEU A 49 7.74 -4.17 -9.31
CA LEU A 49 7.57 -2.76 -9.67
C LEU A 49 6.79 -1.98 -8.61
N ASN A 50 5.81 -2.61 -7.95
CA ASN A 50 5.04 -1.99 -6.88
C ASN A 50 5.85 -1.83 -5.60
N GLU A 51 6.74 -2.77 -5.29
CA GLU A 51 7.73 -2.62 -4.22
C GLU A 51 8.66 -1.42 -4.48
N ILE A 52 9.22 -1.33 -5.69
CA ILE A 52 10.06 -0.18 -6.11
C ILE A 52 9.28 1.15 -6.00
N ARG A 53 8.02 1.19 -6.46
CA ARG A 53 7.16 2.38 -6.35
C ARG A 53 6.98 2.81 -4.89
N THR A 54 6.78 1.85 -4.00
CA THR A 54 6.59 2.10 -2.57
C THR A 54 7.87 2.65 -1.94
N ASP A 55 9.03 2.06 -2.27
CA ASP A 55 10.33 2.52 -1.80
C ASP A 55 10.67 3.94 -2.30
N ILE A 56 10.40 4.25 -3.57
CA ILE A 56 10.59 5.60 -4.14
C ILE A 56 9.67 6.62 -3.45
N SER A 57 8.43 6.22 -3.14
CA SER A 57 7.44 7.10 -2.49
C SER A 57 7.81 7.46 -1.05
N ILE A 58 8.51 6.56 -0.33
CA ILE A 58 8.97 6.80 1.04
C ILE A 58 10.19 7.72 1.06
N GLN A 59 11.09 7.64 0.08
CA GLN A 59 12.27 8.50 -0.02
C GLN A 59 11.94 9.96 -0.44
N ALA A 60 10.76 10.20 -1.01
CA ALA A 60 10.34 11.53 -1.48
C ALA A 60 9.61 12.39 -0.43
N ARG A 61 9.43 11.92 0.82
CA ARG A 61 8.87 12.76 1.89
C ARG A 61 9.92 13.77 2.38
N PRO A 62 9.66 15.09 2.30
CA PRO A 62 10.43 16.07 3.06
C PRO A 62 10.23 15.77 4.54
N GLN A 63 11.32 15.74 5.31
CA GLN A 63 11.25 15.70 6.77
C GLN A 63 10.46 16.95 7.24
N PRO A 64 9.55 16.82 8.23
CA PRO A 64 8.86 17.97 8.78
C PRO A 64 9.89 18.88 9.47
N VAL A 65 10.19 20.00 8.83
CA VAL A 65 11.01 21.06 9.38
C VAL A 65 10.26 21.64 10.57
N HIS A 66 10.92 21.66 11.72
CA HIS A 66 10.44 22.26 12.96
C HIS A 66 9.94 23.69 12.70
N GLU A 67 8.67 23.93 13.00
CA GLU A 67 8.02 25.24 12.91
C GLU A 67 8.54 26.13 14.05
N ALA A 68 9.55 26.95 13.75
CA ALA A 68 9.89 28.11 14.57
C ALA A 68 9.00 29.29 14.13
N PRO A 69 8.43 30.07 15.08
CA PRO A 69 7.44 31.08 14.75
C PRO A 69 8.07 32.24 13.99
N VAL A 70 7.44 32.58 12.87
CA VAL A 70 7.72 33.77 12.06
C VAL A 70 7.47 35.02 12.89
N ARG A 71 8.46 35.92 12.94
CA ARG A 71 8.28 37.30 13.41
C ARG A 71 8.78 38.23 12.31
N ASP A 72 7.88 39.11 11.88
CA ASP A 72 7.98 39.99 10.73
C ASP A 72 9.16 40.99 10.76
N GLU A 73 9.70 41.19 9.54
CA GLU A 73 10.28 42.40 8.90
C GLU A 73 11.23 43.34 9.69
N GLU A 74 12.48 43.48 9.22
CA GLU A 74 12.94 44.59 8.33
C GLU A 74 14.50 44.54 8.18
N PRO A 75 15.09 44.86 7.00
CA PRO A 75 16.49 44.58 6.72
C PRO A 75 17.40 45.80 6.98
N GLU A 76 18.45 45.64 7.77
CA GLU A 76 19.55 46.60 7.82
C GLU A 76 20.92 45.96 7.63
N LYS A 77 21.73 46.66 6.83
CA LYS A 77 22.97 46.25 6.16
C LYS A 77 24.17 46.05 7.11
N PRO A 78 25.25 45.39 6.62
CA PRO A 78 26.30 44.81 7.44
C PRO A 78 27.45 45.78 7.72
N LEU A 79 28.19 45.57 8.81
CA LEU A 79 29.62 45.81 8.88
C LEU A 79 30.30 44.92 9.96
N PRO A 80 31.59 44.58 9.78
CA PRO A 80 32.27 43.42 10.35
C PRO A 80 33.23 43.77 11.49
N GLN A 81 33.49 42.80 12.37
CA GLN A 81 34.61 42.67 13.32
C GLN A 81 34.34 41.40 14.15
N ALA A 82 35.26 40.52 14.53
CA ALA A 82 36.64 40.22 14.22
C ALA A 82 36.87 38.77 14.74
N GLN A 83 37.82 38.08 14.14
CA GLN A 83 38.23 36.69 14.39
C GLN A 83 38.71 36.43 15.83
N VAL A 84 38.42 35.25 16.38
CA VAL A 84 39.36 34.36 17.12
C VAL A 84 38.75 32.94 17.05
N ASP A 85 39.27 32.02 16.22
CA ASP A 85 40.15 30.89 16.62
C ASP A 85 39.64 30.16 17.88
N THR A 86 39.19 28.90 17.86
CA THR A 86 39.99 27.70 17.50
C THR A 86 39.10 26.46 17.21
N GLU A 87 39.41 25.73 16.14
CA GLU A 87 39.30 24.26 16.01
C GLU A 87 40.71 23.68 16.32
N PRO A 88 41.01 22.36 16.33
CA PRO A 88 40.20 21.13 16.41
C PRO A 88 40.72 20.15 17.49
N GLU A 89 40.00 19.05 17.79
CA GLU A 89 40.65 17.73 17.86
C GLU A 89 39.65 16.57 17.90
N ALA A 90 39.87 15.64 16.98
CA ALA A 90 39.28 14.32 16.93
C ALA A 90 40.07 13.34 17.80
N VAL A 91 39.39 12.38 18.45
CA VAL A 91 40.00 11.09 18.84
C VAL A 91 38.99 9.95 18.65
N ALA A 92 39.40 8.97 17.84
CA ALA A 92 38.95 7.58 17.85
C ALA A 92 39.25 6.95 19.25
N GLU A 93 38.73 5.80 19.71
CA GLU A 93 38.67 4.47 19.11
C GLU A 93 38.09 3.50 20.18
N LEU A 94 37.21 2.55 19.77
CA LEU A 94 36.98 1.13 20.19
C LEU A 94 37.10 0.72 21.70
N ILE A 95 36.35 -0.23 22.30
CA ILE A 95 36.12 -1.66 21.97
C ILE A 95 35.05 -2.31 22.90
N GLU A 96 34.19 -3.20 22.35
CA GLU A 96 33.65 -4.55 22.78
C GLU A 96 33.31 -4.90 24.27
N GLU A 97 32.41 -5.83 24.67
CA GLU A 97 31.83 -7.07 24.08
C GLU A 97 30.64 -7.65 24.91
N LYS A 98 29.90 -8.62 24.32
CA LYS A 98 29.11 -9.75 24.88
C LYS A 98 27.69 -9.58 25.47
N ASN A 99 26.71 -10.13 24.74
CA ASN A 99 25.80 -11.12 25.33
C ASN A 99 25.48 -12.25 24.33
N SER A 100 25.85 -13.47 24.71
CA SER A 100 25.64 -14.72 23.98
C SER A 100 24.41 -15.41 24.57
N GLY A 101 23.29 -15.44 23.84
CA GLY A 101 22.13 -16.28 24.13
C GLY A 101 21.79 -17.11 22.89
N THR A 102 21.77 -18.43 23.03
CA THR A 102 21.63 -19.38 21.93
C THR A 102 20.17 -19.51 21.43
N VAL A 103 20.01 -19.87 20.15
CA VAL A 103 18.75 -19.87 19.39
C VAL A 103 17.77 -21.00 19.83
N ALA A 104 18.19 -21.89 20.73
CA ALA A 104 17.41 -23.06 21.14
C ALA A 104 16.31 -22.76 22.19
N GLU A 105 16.42 -21.71 23.00
CA GLU A 105 15.43 -21.40 24.04
C GLU A 105 14.20 -20.62 23.54
N LYS A 106 14.26 -20.04 22.33
CA LYS A 106 13.11 -19.31 21.75
C LYS A 106 12.01 -20.20 21.16
N PHE A 107 12.17 -21.53 21.16
CA PHE A 107 11.20 -22.47 20.55
C PHE A 107 10.30 -23.21 21.55
N ALA A 108 10.48 -23.05 22.87
CA ALA A 108 9.73 -23.81 23.88
C ALA A 108 8.36 -23.20 24.29
N VAL A 109 7.98 -22.03 23.76
CA VAL A 109 6.69 -21.38 24.07
C VAL A 109 5.86 -21.22 22.80
N LYS A 110 5.52 -22.34 22.16
CA LYS A 110 4.40 -22.42 21.23
C LYS A 110 3.46 -23.51 21.71
N SER A 111 2.66 -23.18 22.72
CA SER A 111 1.44 -23.92 22.98
C SER A 111 0.58 -23.88 21.71
N SER A 112 0.22 -25.05 21.22
CA SER A 112 -0.45 -25.27 19.94
C SER A 112 -1.71 -24.41 19.81
N ILE A 113 -1.81 -23.68 18.70
CA ILE A 113 -2.87 -22.73 18.33
C ILE A 113 -4.24 -23.41 18.12
N ASN A 114 -4.37 -24.71 18.38
CA ASN A 114 -5.51 -25.52 17.97
C ASN A 114 -6.66 -25.65 19.00
N GLU A 115 -6.60 -24.95 20.14
CA GLU A 115 -7.54 -25.20 21.25
C GLU A 115 -8.45 -24.01 21.61
N ASN A 116 -8.30 -22.85 20.97
CA ASN A 116 -9.05 -21.63 21.32
C ASN A 116 -10.15 -21.20 20.33
N MET A 117 -10.61 -22.08 19.42
CA MET A 117 -11.65 -21.72 18.42
C MET A 117 -13.10 -22.06 18.81
N ALA A 118 -13.39 -22.46 20.04
CA ALA A 118 -14.74 -22.93 20.41
C ALA A 118 -15.63 -21.92 21.16
N GLY A 119 -15.13 -20.73 21.53
CA GLY A 119 -15.71 -19.95 22.64
C GLY A 119 -16.52 -18.68 22.36
N THR A 120 -16.53 -18.10 21.14
CA THR A 120 -17.14 -16.77 20.92
C THR A 120 -17.89 -16.71 19.58
N ARG A 121 -19.09 -17.29 19.54
CA ARG A 121 -19.76 -17.68 18.29
C ARG A 121 -20.85 -16.75 17.74
N ASP A 122 -21.19 -15.63 18.38
CA ASP A 122 -22.39 -14.87 17.94
C ASP A 122 -22.16 -13.39 17.55
N GLN A 123 -21.01 -12.78 17.85
CA GLN A 123 -20.68 -11.41 17.38
C GLN A 123 -19.42 -11.34 16.51
N GLU A 124 -18.56 -12.34 16.57
CA GLU A 124 -17.36 -12.43 15.72
C GLU A 124 -17.67 -12.91 14.30
N GLU A 125 -18.79 -13.60 14.07
CA GLU A 125 -19.06 -14.24 12.78
C GLU A 125 -19.29 -13.20 11.67
N GLU A 126 -20.00 -12.10 11.94
CA GLU A 126 -20.17 -11.01 10.95
C GLU A 126 -18.85 -10.25 10.71
N SER A 127 -18.03 -10.08 11.75
CA SER A 127 -16.71 -9.46 11.67
C SER A 127 -15.68 -10.32 10.93
N LYS A 128 -15.80 -11.66 11.01
CA LYS A 128 -14.95 -12.62 10.27
C LYS A 128 -15.30 -12.67 8.79
N LEU A 129 -16.56 -12.40 8.42
CA LEU A 129 -17.02 -12.41 7.03
C LEU A 129 -16.66 -11.12 6.27
N ILE A 130 -16.57 -9.99 6.97
CA ILE A 130 -16.39 -8.67 6.35
C ILE A 130 -14.90 -8.27 6.27
N GLY A 131 -14.00 -9.06 6.84
CA GLY A 131 -12.56 -8.83 6.80
C GLY A 131 -12.09 -7.75 7.78
N PRO A 132 -10.77 -7.50 7.87
CA PRO A 132 -10.24 -6.58 8.85
C PRO A 132 -10.76 -5.17 8.57
N PRO A 133 -11.03 -4.36 9.61
CA PRO A 133 -11.49 -3.01 9.42
C PRO A 133 -10.44 -2.11 8.75
N ILE A 134 -10.87 -1.01 8.15
CA ILE A 134 -10.01 -0.16 7.31
C ILE A 134 -10.07 1.31 7.73
N ASP A 135 -8.96 2.02 7.53
CA ASP A 135 -8.84 3.46 7.79
C ASP A 135 -9.26 4.33 6.60
N ASN A 136 -9.22 3.77 5.38
CA ASN A 136 -9.53 4.50 4.15
C ASN A 136 -10.01 3.56 3.04
N ILE A 137 -11.17 3.86 2.45
CA ILE A 137 -11.79 3.09 1.37
C ILE A 137 -10.90 3.10 0.13
N GLY A 138 -10.41 4.28 -0.27
CA GLY A 138 -9.62 4.44 -1.49
C GLY A 138 -8.28 3.69 -1.50
N ARG A 139 -7.64 3.53 -0.34
CA ARG A 139 -6.38 2.76 -0.18
C ARG A 139 -6.60 1.26 -0.08
N ASN A 140 -7.80 0.82 0.29
CA ASN A 140 -8.14 -0.58 0.53
C ASN A 140 -8.94 -1.23 -0.62
N ILE A 141 -9.29 -0.47 -1.65
CA ILE A 141 -9.93 -1.01 -2.85
C ILE A 141 -8.91 -1.74 -3.72
N GLY A 142 -9.25 -2.95 -4.17
CA GLY A 142 -8.44 -3.70 -5.11
C GLY A 142 -8.31 -2.96 -6.44
N ILE A 143 -7.18 -3.14 -7.14
CA ILE A 143 -6.95 -2.46 -8.43
C ILE A 143 -7.95 -2.93 -9.49
N ASN A 144 -8.28 -4.21 -9.49
CA ASN A 144 -9.29 -4.78 -10.38
C ASN A 144 -10.66 -4.18 -10.07
N ASP A 145 -11.05 -4.16 -8.80
CA ASP A 145 -12.32 -3.60 -8.36
C ASP A 145 -12.44 -2.12 -8.70
N ARG A 146 -11.35 -1.37 -8.50
CA ARG A 146 -11.25 0.04 -8.87
C ARG A 146 -11.46 0.23 -10.36
N PHE A 147 -10.82 -0.59 -11.19
CA PHE A 147 -10.97 -0.51 -12.64
C PHE A 147 -12.39 -0.89 -13.08
N LEU A 148 -12.96 -1.95 -12.48
CA LEU A 148 -14.34 -2.38 -12.71
C LEU A 148 -15.32 -1.23 -12.42
N ILE A 149 -15.24 -0.65 -11.23
CA ILE A 149 -16.12 0.45 -10.79
C ILE A 149 -15.96 1.67 -11.71
N ILE A 150 -14.72 2.09 -12.01
CA ILE A 150 -14.52 3.25 -12.88
C ILE A 150 -15.10 3.01 -14.28
N ARG A 151 -14.90 1.81 -14.83
CA ARG A 151 -15.36 1.48 -16.17
C ARG A 151 -16.88 1.37 -16.25
N GLU A 152 -17.50 0.74 -15.26
CA GLU A 152 -18.92 0.32 -15.33
C GLU A 152 -19.87 1.29 -14.64
N LEU A 153 -19.45 1.95 -13.56
CA LEU A 153 -20.28 2.89 -12.79
C LEU A 153 -19.98 4.36 -13.11
N PHE A 154 -18.83 4.65 -13.74
CA PHE A 154 -18.39 6.01 -14.06
C PHE A 154 -18.08 6.22 -15.54
N ASP A 155 -18.35 5.26 -16.42
CA ASP A 155 -18.06 5.34 -17.86
C ASP A 155 -16.60 5.72 -18.19
N GLY A 156 -15.66 5.35 -17.33
CA GLY A 156 -14.24 5.71 -17.44
C GLY A 156 -13.84 7.00 -16.73
N ASP A 157 -14.75 7.73 -16.08
CA ASP A 157 -14.45 8.94 -15.32
C ASP A 157 -13.72 8.62 -13.99
N SER A 158 -12.40 8.70 -14.03
CA SER A 158 -11.55 8.51 -12.84
C SER A 158 -11.68 9.64 -11.82
N ASP A 159 -12.03 10.85 -12.25
CA ASP A 159 -12.13 12.01 -11.38
C ASP A 159 -13.44 11.97 -10.57
N GLY A 160 -14.55 11.60 -11.21
CA GLY A 160 -15.83 11.31 -10.56
C GLY A 160 -15.70 10.23 -9.50
N PHE A 161 -15.05 9.11 -9.83
CA PHE A 161 -14.74 8.06 -8.87
C PHE A 161 -13.92 8.59 -7.68
N GLY A 162 -12.85 9.34 -7.95
CA GLY A 162 -12.00 9.90 -6.91
C GLY A 162 -12.73 10.90 -5.99
N LYS A 163 -13.73 11.63 -6.49
CA LYS A 163 -14.60 12.48 -5.67
C LYS A 163 -15.50 11.64 -4.78
N LEU A 164 -16.22 10.66 -5.34
CA LEU A 164 -17.09 9.79 -4.55
C LEU A 164 -16.34 9.12 -3.40
N ILE A 165 -15.16 8.55 -3.65
CA ILE A 165 -14.37 7.88 -2.60
C ILE A 165 -13.99 8.84 -1.47
N ARG A 166 -13.59 10.08 -1.79
CA ARG A 166 -13.30 11.10 -0.77
C ARG A 166 -14.54 11.45 0.05
N ASP A 167 -15.68 11.56 -0.62
CA ASP A 167 -16.95 11.87 0.04
C ASP A 167 -17.37 10.74 0.99
N LEU A 168 -17.23 9.47 0.57
CA LEU A 168 -17.51 8.30 1.40
C LEU A 168 -16.55 8.17 2.58
N ASP A 169 -15.26 8.42 2.37
CA ASP A 169 -14.26 8.40 3.44
C ASP A 169 -14.51 9.49 4.49
N SER A 170 -14.97 10.67 4.04
CA SER A 170 -15.27 11.82 4.90
C SER A 170 -16.63 11.75 5.62
N ALA A 171 -17.47 10.76 5.28
CA ALA A 171 -18.81 10.64 5.86
C ALA A 171 -18.75 10.42 7.39
N GLY A 172 -19.72 11.01 8.09
CA GLY A 172 -19.76 11.03 9.55
C GLY A 172 -20.25 9.71 10.17
N SER A 173 -21.02 8.93 9.41
CA SER A 173 -21.57 7.65 9.87
C SER A 173 -21.72 6.66 8.72
N ILE A 174 -21.84 5.37 9.07
CA ILE A 174 -22.12 4.30 8.10
C ILE A 174 -23.43 4.54 7.35
N HIS A 175 -24.41 5.17 8.02
CA HIS A 175 -25.70 5.50 7.43
C HIS A 175 -25.57 6.57 6.35
N ASP A 176 -24.86 7.68 6.65
CA ASP A 176 -24.59 8.77 5.69
C ASP A 176 -23.80 8.25 4.46
N ALA A 177 -22.78 7.42 4.68
CA ALA A 177 -22.04 6.82 3.57
C ALA A 177 -22.90 5.91 2.68
N ASN A 178 -23.76 5.06 3.29
CA ASN A 178 -24.67 4.20 2.53
C ASN A 178 -25.77 5.00 1.82
N GLU A 179 -26.30 6.06 2.42
CA GLU A 179 -27.29 6.94 1.78
C GLU A 179 -26.71 7.60 0.53
N ARG A 180 -25.47 8.07 0.59
CA ARG A 180 -24.76 8.63 -0.58
C ARG A 180 -24.55 7.59 -1.68
N LEU A 181 -24.17 6.35 -1.32
CA LEU A 181 -24.04 5.26 -2.30
C LEU A 181 -25.39 4.94 -2.95
N SER A 182 -26.46 4.81 -2.17
CA SER A 182 -27.80 4.50 -2.68
C SER A 182 -28.36 5.62 -3.55
N THR A 183 -28.09 6.89 -3.22
CA THR A 183 -28.52 8.04 -4.02
C THR A 183 -27.74 8.13 -5.33
N GLN A 184 -26.43 7.90 -5.29
CA GLN A 184 -25.57 7.98 -6.48
C GLN A 184 -25.86 6.85 -7.48
N PHE A 185 -26.24 5.67 -6.99
CA PHE A 185 -26.44 4.47 -7.80
C PHE A 185 -27.88 3.93 -7.70
N GLU A 186 -28.87 4.82 -7.61
CA GLU A 186 -30.28 4.45 -7.52
C GLU A 186 -30.76 3.64 -8.75
N ASP A 187 -30.19 3.94 -9.91
CA ASP A 187 -30.45 3.23 -11.17
C ASP A 187 -29.69 1.89 -11.30
N SER A 188 -28.77 1.59 -10.38
CA SER A 188 -27.90 0.39 -10.44
C SER A 188 -27.60 -0.22 -9.05
N PRO A 189 -28.62 -0.55 -8.23
CA PRO A 189 -28.43 -0.97 -6.84
C PRO A 189 -27.81 -2.38 -6.70
N ASN A 190 -27.95 -3.24 -7.72
CA ASN A 190 -27.46 -4.62 -7.71
C ASN A 190 -26.15 -4.79 -8.52
N HIS A 191 -25.43 -3.69 -8.76
CA HIS A 191 -24.18 -3.74 -9.50
C HIS A 191 -23.04 -4.21 -8.58
N GLU A 192 -22.17 -5.10 -9.06
CA GLU A 192 -21.05 -5.65 -8.29
C GLU A 192 -20.15 -4.55 -7.70
N GLY A 193 -19.89 -3.50 -8.48
CA GLY A 193 -19.16 -2.32 -8.00
C GLY A 193 -19.81 -1.60 -6.79
N VAL A 194 -21.13 -1.59 -6.69
CA VAL A 194 -21.86 -0.99 -5.55
C VAL A 194 -21.75 -1.90 -4.33
N ASP A 195 -21.84 -3.22 -4.52
CA ASP A 195 -21.65 -4.20 -3.43
C ASP A 195 -20.25 -4.10 -2.82
N ILE A 196 -19.23 -3.99 -3.67
CA ILE A 196 -17.84 -3.79 -3.23
C ILE A 196 -17.72 -2.51 -2.40
N LEU A 197 -18.27 -1.39 -2.87
CA LEU A 197 -18.26 -0.13 -2.14
C LEU A 197 -19.00 -0.22 -0.80
N SER A 198 -20.14 -0.92 -0.76
CA SER A 198 -20.92 -1.15 0.46
C SER A 198 -20.12 -1.96 1.50
N ILE A 199 -19.40 -3.00 1.07
CA ILE A 199 -18.53 -3.79 1.95
C ILE A 199 -17.39 -2.93 2.50
N LEU A 200 -16.73 -2.13 1.65
CA LEU A 200 -15.65 -1.24 2.08
C LEU A 200 -16.14 -0.17 3.06
N VAL A 201 -17.32 0.41 2.81
CA VAL A 201 -17.98 1.34 3.75
C VAL A 201 -18.21 0.65 5.09
N LYS A 202 -18.80 -0.55 5.11
CA LYS A 202 -18.98 -1.31 6.36
C LYS A 202 -17.66 -1.47 7.11
N ARG A 203 -16.61 -1.94 6.43
CA ARG A 203 -15.25 -2.13 7.00
C ARG A 203 -14.64 -0.86 7.58
N ARG A 204 -14.91 0.31 6.98
CA ARG A 204 -14.42 1.60 7.47
C ARG A 204 -15.06 1.96 8.80
N PHE A 205 -16.39 1.86 8.86
CA PHE A 205 -17.15 2.28 10.04
C PHE A 205 -17.20 1.21 11.14
N SER A 206 -16.77 -0.03 10.89
CA SER A 206 -16.66 -1.08 11.90
C SER A 206 -15.59 -0.84 12.99
N GLN A 207 -14.71 0.18 12.87
CA GLN A 207 -13.76 0.56 13.94
C GLN A 207 -14.20 1.71 14.83
N ILE A 208 -15.31 2.38 14.49
CA ILE A 208 -15.74 3.65 15.10
C ILE A 208 -16.90 3.43 16.07
#